data_AF-A0A558ZL79-F1
#
_entry.id   AF-A0A558ZL79-F1
#
_cell.length_a   1.000
_cell.length_b   1.000
_cell.length_c   1.000
_cell.angle_alpha   90.00
_cell.angle_beta   90.00
_cell.angle_gamma   90.00
#
_symmetry.space_group_name_H-M   'P 1'
#
loop_
_entity.id
_entity.type
_entity.pdbx_description
1 polymer ?
#
loop_
_entity_poly.entity_id
_entity_poly.type
_entity_poly.pdbx_seq_one_letter_code
_entity_poly.pdbx_strand_id
1 'polypeptide(L)'
;GYHHELFWMLSKKLIRETNSSDLETAYMLKRTVLDSLAVQWMEKSYSTFEPYVKAMNRLMILSQDFQNKPIVDMLEAMCTLFHKRDKEKAIRLYDRAIICAQAFGDQVLEARILGEKEKDLKTFEEMES
;
A
#
# COMPACT_ATOMS: atom_id res chain seq x y z
N GLY A 1 -21.99 -3.70 -7.43
CA GLY A 1 -23.21 -3.23 -6.72
C GLY A 1 -23.03 -1.78 -6.34
N TYR A 2 -24.12 -1.02 -6.20
CA TYR A 2 -24.13 0.44 -5.97
C TYR A 2 -23.09 0.95 -4.92
N HIS A 3 -22.91 0.21 -3.82
CA HIS A 3 -21.94 0.54 -2.78
C HIS A 3 -20.47 0.49 -3.25
N HIS A 4 -20.13 -0.42 -4.17
CA HIS A 4 -18.79 -0.55 -4.74
C HIS A 4 -18.46 0.63 -5.67
N GLU A 5 -19.40 1.04 -6.52
CA GLU A 5 -19.21 2.22 -7.40
C GLU A 5 -19.09 3.51 -6.61
N LEU A 6 -19.91 3.67 -5.56
CA LEU A 6 -19.85 4.80 -4.64
C LEU A 6 -18.49 4.87 -3.92
N PHE A 7 -17.99 3.73 -3.43
CA PHE A 7 -16.66 3.64 -2.82
C PHE A 7 -15.57 4.13 -3.78
N TRP A 8 -15.53 3.62 -5.02
CA TRP A 8 -14.52 4.01 -6.00
C TRP A 8 -14.59 5.49 -6.38
N MET A 9 -15.80 6.04 -6.51
CA MET A 9 -16.00 7.46 -6.77
C MET A 9 -15.43 8.32 -5.63
N LEU A 10 -15.75 7.98 -4.37
CA LEU A 10 -15.26 8.70 -3.20
C LEU A 10 -13.74 8.55 -3.04
N SER A 11 -13.22 7.34 -3.24
CA SER A 11 -11.80 7.02 -3.19
C SER A 11 -10.98 7.83 -4.21
N LYS A 12 -11.51 8.03 -5.43
CA LYS A 12 -10.89 8.90 -6.44
C LYS A 12 -10.95 10.39 -6.08
N LYS A 13 -12.04 10.86 -5.44
CA LYS A 13 -12.13 12.24 -4.94
C LYS A 13 -11.10 12.49 -3.83
N LEU A 14 -10.95 11.55 -2.90
CA LEU A 14 -9.98 11.60 -1.81
C LEU A 14 -8.56 11.89 -2.30
N ILE A 15 -8.09 11.17 -3.33
CA ILE A 15 -6.75 11.37 -3.89
C ILE A 15 -6.54 12.79 -4.40
N ARG A 16 -7.57 13.44 -4.95
CA ARG A 16 -7.45 14.84 -5.40
C ARG A 16 -7.24 15.79 -4.24
N GLU A 17 -7.95 15.59 -3.12
CA GLU A 17 -7.83 16.43 -1.92
C GLU A 17 -6.46 16.31 -1.26
N THR A 18 -5.78 15.16 -1.36
CA THR A 18 -4.40 15.00 -0.83
C THR A 18 -3.41 16.00 -1.45
N ASN A 19 -3.72 16.58 -2.61
CA ASN A 19 -2.83 17.53 -3.27
C ASN A 19 -2.89 18.96 -2.72
N SER A 20 -3.97 19.33 -2.01
CA SER A 20 -4.26 20.68 -1.53
C SER A 20 -4.37 20.79 -0.01
N SER A 21 -4.16 19.69 0.71
CA SER A 21 -4.45 19.59 2.14
C SER A 21 -3.35 20.17 3.04
N ASP A 22 -3.78 20.80 4.14
CA ASP A 22 -2.92 21.21 5.26
C ASP A 22 -2.52 20.02 6.16
N LEU A 23 -1.70 20.30 7.19
CA LEU A 23 -1.13 19.29 8.07
C LEU A 23 -2.18 18.49 8.85
N GLU A 24 -3.24 19.15 9.35
CA GLU A 24 -4.30 18.51 10.13
C GLU A 24 -5.16 17.60 9.26
N THR A 25 -5.53 18.10 8.08
CA THR A 25 -6.25 17.32 7.07
C THR A 25 -5.41 16.14 6.58
N ALA A 26 -4.08 16.29 6.49
CA ALA A 26 -3.19 15.21 6.06
C ALA A 26 -3.23 13.97 6.99
N TYR A 27 -3.39 14.14 8.31
CA TYR A 27 -3.51 13.01 9.23
C TYR A 27 -4.79 12.21 8.99
N MET A 28 -5.93 12.88 8.85
CA MET A 28 -7.21 12.23 8.56
C MET A 28 -7.19 11.53 7.21
N LEU A 29 -6.60 12.16 6.19
CA LEU A 29 -6.49 11.60 4.86
C LEU A 29 -5.60 10.35 4.82
N LYS A 30 -4.52 10.27 5.61
CA LYS A 30 -3.69 9.05 5.70
C LYS A 30 -4.51 7.82 6.08
N ARG A 31 -5.42 7.96 7.05
CA ARG A 31 -6.26 6.84 7.50
C ARG A 31 -7.20 6.39 6.39
N THR A 32 -7.90 7.34 5.77
CA THR A 32 -8.85 7.01 4.69
C THR A 32 -8.15 6.42 3.46
N VAL A 33 -6.96 6.91 3.10
CA VAL A 33 -6.19 6.36 1.98
C VAL A 33 -5.69 4.93 2.30
N LEU A 34 -5.30 4.67 3.55
CA LEU A 34 -4.92 3.32 4.00
C LEU A 34 -6.11 2.35 3.97
N ASP A 35 -7.28 2.77 4.47
CA ASP A 35 -8.49 1.96 4.42
C ASP A 35 -8.89 1.67 2.96
N SER A 36 -8.77 2.67 2.07
CA SER A 36 -8.97 2.47 0.63
C SER A 36 -8.01 1.46 0.03
N LEU A 37 -6.72 1.47 0.42
CA LEU A 37 -5.73 0.50 -0.03
C LEU A 37 -6.05 -0.93 0.48
N ALA A 38 -6.53 -1.06 1.71
CA ALA A 38 -6.92 -2.34 2.29
C ALA A 38 -8.09 -2.99 1.52
N VAL A 39 -9.11 -2.20 1.14
CA VAL A 39 -10.22 -2.70 0.31
C VAL A 39 -9.73 -3.16 -1.05
N GLN A 40 -8.88 -2.36 -1.71
CA GLN A 40 -8.32 -2.71 -3.02
C GLN A 40 -7.48 -3.99 -2.95
N TRP A 41 -6.77 -4.20 -1.85
CA TRP A 41 -6.03 -5.43 -1.57
C TRP A 41 -6.95 -6.64 -1.43
N MET A 42 -8.03 -6.52 -0.67
CA MET A 42 -9.04 -7.58 -0.54
C MET A 42 -9.69 -7.93 -1.89
N GLU A 43 -9.88 -6.93 -2.76
CA GLU A 43 -10.42 -7.10 -4.12
C GLU A 43 -9.36 -7.53 -5.15
N LYS A 44 -8.09 -7.72 -4.76
CA LYS A 44 -6.95 -8.01 -5.67
C LYS A 44 -6.82 -7.00 -6.82
N SER A 45 -7.28 -5.77 -6.63
CA SER A 45 -7.25 -4.70 -7.63
C SER A 45 -5.89 -3.99 -7.65
N TYR A 46 -4.82 -4.74 -7.92
CA TYR A 46 -3.45 -4.23 -7.75
C TYR A 46 -3.09 -3.06 -8.69
N SER A 47 -3.73 -2.98 -9.86
CA SER A 47 -3.51 -1.90 -10.84
C SER A 47 -3.92 -0.52 -10.33
N THR A 48 -4.78 -0.45 -9.30
CA THR A 48 -5.27 0.82 -8.77
C THR A 48 -4.43 1.35 -7.63
N PHE A 49 -3.47 0.59 -7.10
CA PHE A 49 -2.71 0.94 -5.89
C PHE A 49 -1.79 2.15 -6.08
N GLU A 50 -1.15 2.27 -7.25
CA GLU A 50 -0.08 3.25 -7.49
C GLU A 50 -0.44 4.69 -7.08
N PRO A 51 -1.58 5.28 -7.49
CA PRO A 51 -1.94 6.64 -7.05
C PRO A 51 -2.12 6.76 -5.52
N TYR A 52 -2.60 5.72 -4.84
CA TYR A 52 -2.80 5.72 -3.39
C TYR A 52 -1.48 5.56 -2.63
N VAL A 53 -0.59 4.70 -3.11
CA VAL A 53 0.78 4.57 -2.58
C VAL A 53 1.54 5.89 -2.72
N LYS A 54 1.44 6.57 -3.87
CA LYS A 54 2.02 7.90 -4.07
C LYS A 54 1.44 8.93 -3.11
N ALA A 55 0.12 8.95 -2.93
CA ALA A 55 -0.54 9.85 -1.99
C ALA A 55 -0.09 9.60 -0.54
N MET A 56 -0.03 8.33 -0.09
CA MET A 56 0.46 8.00 1.25
C MET A 56 1.89 8.43 1.48
N ASN A 57 2.80 8.17 0.53
CA ASN A 57 4.19 8.60 0.66
C ASN A 57 4.29 10.12 0.80
N ARG A 58 3.52 10.89 0.01
CA ARG A 58 3.46 12.36 0.15
C ARG A 58 2.92 12.78 1.53
N LEU A 59 1.82 12.18 1.99
CA LEU A 59 1.21 12.52 3.27
C LEU A 59 2.12 12.18 4.46
N MET A 60 2.85 11.07 4.41
CA MET A 60 3.84 10.71 5.43
C MET A 60 4.98 11.74 5.50
N ILE A 61 5.49 12.20 4.35
CA ILE A 61 6.50 13.26 4.29
C ILE A 61 5.96 14.57 4.87
N LEU A 62 4.76 14.99 4.46
CA LEU A 62 4.13 16.23 4.94
C LEU A 62 3.88 16.22 6.45
N SER A 63 3.43 15.08 6.98
CA SER A 63 3.12 14.93 8.40
C SER A 63 4.30 14.54 9.29
N GLN A 64 5.45 14.21 8.68
CA GLN A 64 6.61 13.60 9.34
C GLN A 64 6.28 12.33 10.15
N ASP A 65 5.19 11.65 9.81
CA ASP A 65 4.74 10.43 10.45
C ASP A 65 4.84 9.27 9.45
N PHE A 66 5.78 8.38 9.74
CA PHE A 66 6.16 7.24 8.90
C PHE A 66 5.70 5.90 9.48
N GLN A 67 4.83 5.89 10.49
CA GLN A 67 4.38 4.63 11.13
C GLN A 67 3.80 3.63 10.13
N ASN A 68 3.11 4.11 9.09
CA ASN A 68 2.51 3.26 8.05
C ASN A 68 3.48 2.89 6.91
N LYS A 69 4.74 3.31 6.95
CA LYS A 69 5.70 3.07 5.86
C LYS A 69 5.91 1.59 5.53
N PRO A 70 6.04 0.66 6.50
CA PRO A 70 6.16 -0.77 6.19
C PRO A 70 4.97 -1.28 5.37
N ILE A 71 3.75 -0.90 5.75
CA ILE A 71 2.53 -1.33 5.06
C ILE A 71 2.47 -0.76 3.65
N VAL A 72 2.80 0.53 3.48
CA VAL A 72 2.81 1.19 2.16
C VAL A 72 3.83 0.54 1.23
N ASP A 73 5.00 0.16 1.73
CA ASP A 73 6.04 -0.52 0.95
C ASP A 73 5.63 -1.94 0.54
N MET A 74 4.99 -2.69 1.44
CA MET A 74 4.42 -4.00 1.13
C MET A 74 3.36 -3.90 0.01
N LEU A 75 2.45 -2.92 0.09
CA LEU A 75 1.43 -2.71 -0.93
C LEU A 75 2.04 -2.29 -2.28
N GLU A 76 3.08 -1.46 -2.26
CA GLU A 76 3.84 -1.13 -3.46
C GLU A 76 4.50 -2.37 -4.08
N ALA A 77 5.00 -3.28 -3.25
CA ALA A 77 5.58 -4.55 -3.68
C ALA A 77 4.55 -5.43 -4.39
N MET A 78 3.35 -5.60 -3.81
CA MET A 78 2.24 -6.36 -4.41
C MET A 78 1.85 -5.80 -5.78
N CYS A 79 1.70 -4.47 -5.88
CA CYS A 79 1.42 -3.80 -7.15
C CYS A 79 2.53 -4.04 -8.18
N THR A 80 3.79 -3.94 -7.76
CA THR A 80 4.95 -4.15 -8.62
C THR A 80 5.04 -5.60 -9.11
N LEU A 81 4.72 -6.57 -8.25
CA LEU A 81 4.73 -7.98 -8.59
C LEU A 81 3.59 -8.33 -9.57
N PHE A 82 2.34 -8.10 -9.17
CA PHE A 82 1.19 -8.62 -9.91
C PHE A 82 0.75 -7.75 -11.09
N HIS A 83 0.91 -6.42 -10.99
CA HIS A 83 0.51 -5.52 -12.07
C HIS A 83 1.67 -5.18 -13.01
N LYS A 84 2.84 -4.84 -12.46
CA LYS A 84 4.01 -4.45 -13.26
C LYS A 84 4.87 -5.63 -13.71
N ARG A 85 4.62 -6.83 -13.18
CA ARG A 85 5.36 -8.07 -13.48
C ARG A 85 6.87 -7.94 -13.25
N ASP A 86 7.29 -7.11 -12.29
CA ASP A 86 8.69 -6.87 -11.96
C ASP A 86 9.03 -7.54 -10.61
N LYS A 87 9.36 -8.83 -10.68
CA LYS A 87 9.64 -9.68 -9.52
C LYS A 87 10.81 -9.15 -8.68
N GLU A 88 11.90 -8.76 -9.33
CA GLU A 88 13.10 -8.29 -8.62
C GLU A 88 12.83 -7.01 -7.82
N LYS A 89 12.13 -6.04 -8.43
CA LYS A 89 11.77 -4.81 -7.74
C LYS A 89 10.78 -5.06 -6.62
N ALA A 90 9.82 -5.96 -6.81
CA ALA A 90 8.88 -6.34 -5.76
C ALA A 90 9.61 -6.94 -4.54
N ILE A 91 10.58 -7.83 -4.74
CA ILE A 91 11.39 -8.41 -3.66
C ILE A 91 12.09 -7.31 -2.87
N ARG A 92 12.75 -6.36 -3.54
CA ARG A 92 13.41 -5.22 -2.88
C ARG A 92 12.44 -4.36 -2.06
N LEU A 93 11.21 -4.19 -2.53
CA LEU A 93 10.17 -3.43 -1.82
C LEU A 93 9.67 -4.19 -0.57
N TYR A 94 9.46 -5.50 -0.65
CA TYR A 94 9.14 -6.31 0.53
C TYR A 94 10.28 -6.28 1.56
N ASP A 95 11.54 -6.41 1.12
CA ASP A 95 12.70 -6.39 2.02
C ASP A 95 12.80 -5.04 2.74
N ARG A 96 12.55 -3.94 2.02
CA ARG A 96 12.47 -2.60 2.62
C ARG A 96 11.34 -2.51 3.66
N ALA A 97 10.17 -3.06 3.36
CA ALA A 97 9.04 -3.09 4.29
C ALA A 97 9.38 -3.85 5.58
N ILE A 98 10.01 -5.03 5.46
CA ILE A 98 10.45 -5.88 6.58
C ILE A 98 11.47 -5.14 7.45
N ILE A 99 12.52 -4.57 6.84
CA ILE A 99 13.55 -3.80 7.55
C ILE A 99 12.93 -2.60 8.28
N CYS A 100 11.95 -1.94 7.67
CA CYS A 100 11.26 -0.82 8.31
C CYS A 100 10.44 -1.26 9.52
N ALA A 101 9.72 -2.39 9.44
CA ALA A 101 8.96 -2.94 10.57
C ALA A 101 9.90 -3.35 11.72
N GLN A 102 11.03 -3.98 11.40
CA GLN A 102 12.10 -4.30 12.35
C GLN A 102 12.64 -3.05 13.05
N ALA A 103 12.93 -1.98 12.30
CA ALA A 103 13.44 -0.73 12.84
C ALA A 103 12.44 -0.05 13.80
N PHE A 104 11.14 -0.26 13.60
CA PHE A 104 10.10 0.21 14.52
C PHE A 104 9.85 -0.73 15.70
N GLY A 105 10.51 -1.89 15.75
CA GLY A 105 10.32 -2.89 16.79
C GLY A 105 8.99 -3.66 16.67
N ASP A 106 8.31 -3.59 15.52
CA ASP A 106 7.03 -4.26 15.29
C ASP A 106 7.23 -5.66 14.69
N GLN A 107 7.57 -6.61 15.56
CA GLN A 107 7.81 -8.01 15.18
C GLN A 107 6.57 -8.70 14.62
N VAL A 108 5.37 -8.27 15.03
CA VAL A 108 4.11 -8.83 14.53
C VAL A 108 3.90 -8.42 13.08
N LEU A 109 4.12 -7.15 12.77
CA LEU A 109 4.03 -6.64 11.41
C LEU A 109 5.14 -7.20 10.51
N GLU A 110 6.36 -7.32 11.01
CA GLU A 110 7.48 -7.95 10.33
C GLU A 110 7.12 -9.37 9.86
N ALA A 111 6.69 -10.23 10.79
CA ALA A 111 6.33 -11.61 10.50
C ALA A 111 5.17 -11.70 9.49
N ARG A 112 4.21 -10.77 9.58
CA ARG A 112 3.08 -10.70 8.65
C ARG A 112 3.53 -10.31 7.23
N ILE A 113 4.41 -9.33 7.09
CA ILE A 113 4.95 -8.91 5.78
C ILE A 113 5.76 -10.05 5.15
N LEU A 114 6.57 -10.76 5.96
CA LEU A 114 7.33 -11.91 5.49
C LEU A 114 6.39 -13.00 4.93
N GLY A 115 5.33 -13.33 5.66
CA GLY A 115 4.34 -14.32 5.23
C GLY A 115 3.61 -13.93 3.94
N GLU A 116 3.21 -12.67 3.79
CA GLU A 116 2.60 -12.20 2.53
C GLU A 116 3.62 -12.22 1.38
N LYS A 117 4.90 -11.84 1.60
CA LYS A 117 5.95 -11.95 0.59
C LYS A 117 6.08 -13.37 0.04
N GLU A 118 6.19 -14.36 0.93
CA GLU A 118 6.35 -15.77 0.54
C GLU A 118 5.15 -16.26 -0.28
N LYS A 119 3.94 -15.97 0.21
CA LYS A 119 2.68 -16.34 -0.44
C LYS A 119 2.53 -15.68 -1.81
N ASP A 120 2.86 -14.39 -1.92
CA ASP A 120 2.72 -13.62 -3.15
C ASP A 120 3.73 -14.07 -4.21
N LEU A 121 4.98 -14.36 -3.82
CA LEU A 121 6.00 -14.91 -4.73
C LEU A 121 5.61 -16.29 -5.26
N LYS A 122 5.10 -17.17 -4.38
CA LYS A 122 4.60 -18.49 -4.80
C LYS A 122 3.43 -18.36 -5.78
N THR A 123 2.46 -17.50 -5.45
CA THR A 123 1.30 -17.23 -6.33
C THR A 123 1.75 -16.71 -7.69
N PHE A 124 2.76 -15.84 -7.72
CA PHE A 124 3.31 -15.30 -8.96
C PHE A 124 3.98 -16.37 -9.82
N GLU A 125 4.77 -17.27 -9.21
CA GLU A 125 5.40 -18.39 -9.91
C GLU A 125 4.39 -19.37 -10.52
N GLU A 126 3.30 -19.65 -9.79
CA GLU A 126 2.18 -20.47 -10.29
C GLU A 126 1.45 -19.83 -11.48
N MET A 127 1.43 -18.50 -11.60
CA MET A 127 0.83 -17.79 -12.73
C MET A 127 1.70 -17.81 -14.00
N GLU A 128 3.01 -18.03 -13.86
CA GLU A 128 3.98 -18.06 -14.97
C GLU A 128 4.28 -19.49 -15.45
N SER A 129 3.75 -20.51 -14.76
CA SER A 129 3.89 -21.95 -15.08
C SER A 129 2.78 -22.44 -16.01
#